data_AF-A0A1M4S9Y3-F1
#
_entry.id   AF-A0A1M4S9Y3-F1
#
_cell.length_a   1.000
_cell.length_b   1.000
_cell.length_c   1.000
_cell.angle_alpha   90.00
_cell.angle_beta   90.00
_cell.angle_gamma   90.00
#
_symmetry.space_group_name_H-M   'P 1'
#
loop_
_entity.id
_entity.type
_entity.pdbx_description
1 polymer ?
#
loop_
_entity_poly.entity_id
_entity_poly.type
_entity_poly.pdbx_seq_one_letter_code
_entity_poly.pdbx_strand_id
1 'polypeptide(L)'
;MKDSTDKIASWMQQNPGLFGKMVSLSFVVLGILIIIGAFRDWDWLYKPDDSYHNRWTIGQVSRYAGRTTARVIGFIGGLLLIIAGTVWSYKSFTKG
;
A
#
# COMPACT_ATOMS: atom_id res chain seq x y z
N MET A 1 20.92 7.30 -15.56
CA MET A 1 19.94 7.35 -14.44
C MET A 1 19.14 8.65 -14.43
N LYS A 2 19.78 9.84 -14.44
CA LYS A 2 19.08 11.15 -14.48
C LYS A 2 18.14 11.33 -15.68
N ASP A 3 18.60 10.95 -16.87
CA ASP A 3 17.81 11.03 -18.12
C ASP A 3 16.52 10.19 -18.09
N SER A 4 16.54 9.03 -17.43
CA SER A 4 15.37 8.16 -17.31
C SER A 4 14.34 8.69 -16.32
N THR A 5 14.78 9.25 -15.19
CA THR A 5 13.89 9.87 -14.21
C THR A 5 13.23 11.12 -14.77
N ASP A 6 13.96 11.91 -15.55
CA ASP A 6 13.45 13.14 -16.16
C ASP A 6 12.37 12.82 -17.22
N LYS A 7 12.57 11.74 -18.01
CA LYS A 7 11.56 11.23 -18.96
C LYS A 7 10.30 10.71 -18.29
N ILE A 8 10.42 10.03 -17.14
CA ILE A 8 9.26 9.56 -16.37
C ILE A 8 8.51 10.76 -15.78
N ALA A 9 9.24 11.75 -15.24
CA ALA A 9 8.64 12.97 -14.71
C ALA A 9 7.87 13.76 -15.77
N SER A 10 8.45 13.94 -16.96
CA SER A 10 7.77 14.61 -18.08
C SER A 10 6.55 13.82 -18.55
N TRP A 11 6.64 12.48 -18.62
CA TRP A 11 5.52 11.64 -19.01
C TRP A 11 4.37 11.71 -18.00
N MET A 12 4.66 11.72 -16.69
CA MET A 12 3.66 11.86 -15.63
C MET A 12 2.93 13.21 -15.72
N GLN A 13 3.66 14.29 -16.02
CA GLN A 13 3.08 15.61 -16.21
C GLN A 13 2.21 15.70 -17.48
N GLN A 14 2.58 14.98 -18.53
CA GLN A 14 1.80 14.93 -19.78
C GLN A 14 0.55 14.04 -19.68
N ASN A 15 0.56 13.02 -18.81
CA ASN A 15 -0.51 12.03 -18.69
C ASN A 15 -1.04 11.90 -17.24
N PRO A 16 -1.46 13.00 -16.58
CA PRO A 16 -1.85 12.98 -15.17
C PRO A 16 -3.04 12.06 -14.91
N GLY A 17 -3.97 11.97 -15.86
CA GLY A 17 -5.13 11.07 -15.77
C GLY A 17 -4.75 9.58 -15.81
N LEU A 18 -3.84 9.17 -16.70
CA LEU A 18 -3.39 7.77 -16.75
C LEU A 18 -2.53 7.41 -15.53
N PHE A 19 -1.66 8.33 -15.11
CA PHE A 19 -0.86 8.16 -13.90
C PHE A 19 -1.75 7.97 -12.65
N GLY A 20 -2.76 8.84 -12.48
CA GLY A 20 -3.73 8.73 -11.38
C GLY A 20 -4.44 7.38 -11.33
N LYS A 21 -4.83 6.84 -12.49
CA LYS A 21 -5.46 5.52 -12.62
C LYS A 21 -4.53 4.37 -12.24
N MET A 22 -3.25 4.43 -12.66
CA MET A 22 -2.27 3.40 -12.30
C MET A 22 -1.96 3.42 -10.80
N VAL A 23 -1.81 4.62 -10.22
CA VAL A 23 -1.58 4.79 -8.79
C VAL A 23 -2.78 4.27 -7.99
N SER A 24 -4.00 4.64 -8.38
CA SER A 24 -5.21 4.20 -7.68
C SER A 24 -5.41 2.69 -7.73
N LEU A 25 -5.15 2.06 -8.89
CA LEU A 25 -5.18 0.60 -9.03
C LEU A 25 -4.13 -0.06 -8.11
N SER A 26 -2.93 0.52 -8.04
CA SER A 26 -1.86 0.01 -7.18
C SER A 26 -2.27 0.02 -5.70
N PHE A 27 -2.96 1.08 -5.24
CA PHE A 27 -3.52 1.14 -3.88
C PHE A 27 -4.54 0.04 -3.61
N VAL A 28 -5.42 -0.25 -4.56
CA VAL A 28 -6.42 -1.33 -4.44
C VAL A 28 -5.75 -2.69 -4.38
N VAL A 29 -4.81 -2.97 -5.29
CA VAL A 29 -4.07 -4.24 -5.32
C VAL A 29 -3.27 -4.44 -4.03
N LEU A 30 -2.56 -3.41 -3.56
CA LEU A 30 -1.83 -3.47 -2.30
C LEU A 30 -2.76 -3.73 -1.11
N GLY A 31 -3.91 -3.06 -1.06
CA GLY A 31 -4.89 -3.29 0.00
C GLY A 31 -5.42 -4.74 0.01
N ILE A 32 -5.70 -5.32 -1.17
CA ILE A 32 -6.10 -6.73 -1.30
C ILE A 32 -4.98 -7.66 -0.82
N LEU A 33 -3.74 -7.42 -1.25
CA LEU A 33 -2.60 -8.26 -0.86
C LEU A 33 -2.36 -8.24 0.65
N ILE A 34 -2.50 -7.07 1.29
CA ILE A 34 -2.37 -6.95 2.74
C ILE A 34 -3.49 -7.72 3.45
N ILE A 35 -4.74 -7.65 2.97
CA ILE A 35 -5.86 -8.43 3.52
C ILE A 35 -5.60 -9.93 3.37
N ILE A 36 -5.19 -10.39 2.19
CA ILE A 36 -4.86 -11.82 1.96
C ILE A 36 -3.72 -12.25 2.87
N GLY A 37 -2.68 -11.43 3.01
CA GLY A 37 -1.58 -11.67 3.92
C GLY A 37 -2.05 -11.78 5.37
N ALA A 38 -2.99 -10.93 5.79
CA ALA A 38 -3.56 -10.96 7.13
C ALA A 38 -4.33 -12.26 7.39
N PHE A 39 -5.04 -12.83 6.39
CA PHE A 39 -5.73 -14.11 6.54
C PHE A 39 -4.78 -15.30 6.47
N ARG A 40 -3.87 -15.31 5.49
CA ARG A 40 -2.89 -16.39 5.27
C ARG A 40 -1.69 -16.37 6.21
N ASP A 41 -1.63 -15.37 7.07
CA ASP A 41 -0.57 -15.18 8.04
C ASP A 41 0.83 -15.17 7.42
N TRP A 42 1.03 -14.31 6.43
CA TRP A 42 2.31 -14.23 5.72
C TRP A 42 3.47 -13.83 6.63
N ASP A 43 4.44 -14.73 6.81
CA ASP A 43 5.64 -14.49 7.63
C ASP A 43 6.42 -13.27 7.15
N TRP A 44 6.58 -13.08 5.84
CA TRP A 44 7.31 -11.92 5.32
C TRP A 44 6.68 -10.57 5.70
N LEU A 45 5.39 -10.54 6.06
CA LEU A 45 4.64 -9.33 6.40
C LEU A 45 4.38 -9.19 7.91
N TYR A 46 4.10 -10.29 8.61
CA TYR A 46 3.70 -10.30 10.02
C TYR A 46 4.71 -10.98 10.95
N LYS A 47 5.85 -11.47 10.45
CA LYS A 47 6.90 -11.97 11.34
C LYS A 47 7.40 -10.81 12.21
N PRO A 48 7.53 -11.00 13.53
CA PRO A 48 8.14 -10.01 14.39
C PRO A 48 9.56 -9.69 13.92
N ASP A 49 9.93 -8.42 13.91
CA ASP A 49 11.31 -8.04 13.61
C ASP A 49 12.26 -8.56 14.70
N ASP A 50 13.50 -8.89 14.32
CA ASP A 50 14.49 -9.44 15.25
C ASP A 50 14.97 -8.40 16.28
N SER A 51 14.99 -7.12 15.91
CA SER A 51 15.41 -6.00 16.75
C SER A 51 14.37 -4.87 16.78
N TYR A 52 14.32 -4.13 17.88
CA TYR A 52 13.49 -2.92 17.95
C TYR A 52 14.14 -1.81 17.12
N HIS A 53 13.36 -1.22 16.22
CA HIS A 53 13.79 -0.05 15.46
C HIS A 53 12.64 0.93 15.28
N ASN A 54 12.95 2.22 15.14
CA ASN A 54 11.95 3.28 15.04
C ASN A 54 11.21 3.34 13.68
N ARG A 55 11.28 2.28 12.87
CA ARG A 55 10.57 2.17 11.59
C ARG A 55 9.16 1.63 11.84
N TRP A 56 8.16 2.35 11.34
CA TRP A 56 6.74 1.99 11.42
C TRP A 56 6.41 0.85 10.44
N THR A 57 6.88 -0.35 10.75
CA THR A 57 6.65 -1.57 9.96
C THR A 57 5.72 -2.52 10.69
N ILE A 58 5.01 -3.37 9.94
CA ILE A 58 4.10 -4.36 10.51
C ILE A 58 4.86 -5.37 11.40
N GLY A 59 6.13 -5.63 11.11
CA GLY A 59 7.01 -6.47 11.94
C GLY A 59 7.25 -5.91 13.35
N GLN A 60 7.47 -4.60 13.50
CA GLN A 60 7.54 -3.96 14.83
C GLN A 60 6.21 -4.04 15.58
N VAL A 61 5.09 -3.82 14.88
CA VAL A 61 3.74 -3.93 15.46
C VAL A 61 3.51 -5.36 15.95
N SER A 62 3.94 -6.36 15.19
CA SER A 62 3.86 -7.77 15.59
C SER A 62 4.74 -8.08 16.80
N ARG A 63 5.91 -7.45 16.93
CA ARG A 63 6.80 -7.63 18.08
C ARG A 63 6.24 -6.99 19.35
N TYR A 64 5.68 -5.80 19.23
CA TYR A 64 5.15 -5.03 20.36
C TYR A 64 3.79 -5.54 20.84
N ALA A 65 2.83 -5.73 19.92
CA ALA A 65 1.44 -6.05 20.24
C ALA A 65 1.03 -7.49 19.92
N GLY A 66 1.98 -8.30 19.43
CA GLY A 66 1.73 -9.67 18.99
C GLY A 66 1.22 -9.75 17.55
N ARG A 67 1.44 -10.94 16.96
CA ARG A 67 1.14 -11.24 15.56
C ARG A 67 -0.35 -11.10 15.23
N THR A 68 -1.23 -11.51 16.13
CA THR A 68 -2.69 -11.38 15.97
C THR A 68 -3.10 -9.91 15.82
N THR A 69 -2.57 -9.04 16.67
CA THR A 69 -2.87 -7.59 16.61
C THR A 69 -2.34 -6.96 15.33
N ALA A 70 -1.12 -7.34 14.91
CA ALA A 70 -0.55 -6.87 13.66
C ALA A 70 -1.41 -7.28 12.45
N ARG A 71 -1.97 -8.50 12.45
CA ARG A 71 -2.89 -8.97 11.41
C ARG A 71 -4.20 -8.18 11.37
N VAL A 72 -4.78 -7.86 12.53
CA VAL A 72 -5.98 -6.99 12.59
C VAL A 72 -5.67 -5.60 12.03
N ILE A 73 -4.52 -5.02 12.40
CA ILE A 73 -4.07 -3.73 11.88
C ILE A 73 -3.85 -3.79 10.37
N GLY A 74 -3.23 -4.87 9.87
CA GLY A 74 -3.08 -5.12 8.44
C GLY A 74 -4.43 -5.22 7.72
N PHE A 75 -5.39 -5.95 8.28
CA PHE A 75 -6.73 -6.08 7.72
C PHE A 75 -7.45 -4.72 7.62
N ILE A 76 -7.46 -3.93 8.70
CA ILE A 76 -8.06 -2.59 8.73
C ILE A 76 -7.32 -1.66 7.75
N GLY A 77 -5.99 -1.67 7.76
CA GLY A 77 -5.17 -0.88 6.85
C GLY A 77 -5.41 -1.23 5.38
N GLY A 78 -5.53 -2.52 5.07
CA GLY A 78 -5.87 -2.99 3.72
C GLY A 78 -7.24 -2.52 3.25
N LEU A 79 -8.26 -2.56 4.13
CA LEU A 79 -9.58 -2.01 3.83
C LEU A 79 -9.54 -0.51 3.55
N LEU A 80 -8.81 0.25 4.38
CA LEU A 80 -8.63 1.69 4.17
C LEU A 80 -7.93 2.00 2.84
N LEU A 81 -6.92 1.22 2.46
CA LEU A 81 -6.22 1.36 1.19
C LEU A 81 -7.14 1.07 0.00
N ILE A 82 -7.97 0.03 0.08
CA ILE A 82 -8.97 -0.28 -0.95
C ILE A 82 -9.99 0.86 -1.08
N ILE A 83 -10.52 1.36 0.03
CA ILE A 83 -11.50 2.47 0.02
C ILE A 83 -10.86 3.72 -0.57
N ALA A 84 -9.66 4.09 -0.11
CA ALA A 84 -8.93 5.25 -0.62
C ALA A 84 -8.62 5.11 -2.12
N GLY A 85 -8.11 3.95 -2.55
CA GLY A 85 -7.83 3.65 -3.95
C GLY A 85 -9.08 3.67 -4.82
N THR A 86 -10.21 3.18 -4.32
CA THR A 86 -11.50 3.18 -5.03
C THR A 86 -12.07 4.59 -5.16
N VAL A 87 -12.06 5.38 -4.07
CA VAL A 87 -12.53 6.78 -4.08
C VAL A 87 -11.67 7.64 -5.01
N TRP A 88 -10.35 7.44 -4.97
CA TRP A 88 -9.44 8.15 -5.86
C TRP A 88 -9.64 7.72 -7.32
N SER A 89 -9.82 6.42 -7.58
CA SER A 89 -10.18 5.91 -8.91
C SER A 89 -11.46 6.61 -9.38
N TYR A 90 -12.52 6.61 -8.57
CA TYR A 90 -13.79 7.24 -8.93
C TYR A 90 -13.60 8.71 -9.33
N LYS A 91 -12.87 9.51 -8.53
CA LYS A 91 -12.56 10.90 -8.89
C LYS A 91 -11.76 11.00 -10.19
N SER A 92 -10.76 10.14 -10.37
CA SER A 92 -9.88 10.15 -11.56
C SER A 92 -10.58 9.68 -12.84
N PHE A 93 -11.64 8.86 -12.74
CA PHE A 93 -12.39 8.35 -13.89
C PHE A 93 -13.66 9.15 -14.20
N THR A 94 -14.23 9.90 -13.23
CA THR A 94 -15.49 10.64 -13.42
C THR A 94 -15.36 12.16 -13.45
N LYS A 95 -14.27 12.73 -12.92
CA LYS A 95 -13.98 14.17 -12.94
C LYS A 95 -12.70 14.52 -13.73
N GLY A 96 -12.26 13.60 -14.59
CA GLY A 96 -11.14 13.81 -15.52
C GLY A 96 -11.60 14.41 -16.83
#